data_AF-Q0S2A5-F1
#
_entry.id   AF-Q0S2A5-F1
#
_cell.length_a   1.000
_cell.length_b   1.000
_cell.length_c   1.000
_cell.angle_alpha   90.00
_cell.angle_beta   90.00
_cell.angle_gamma   90.00
#
_symmetry.space_group_name_H-M   'P 1'
#
loop_
_entity.id
_entity.type
_entity.pdbx_description
1 polymer ?
#
loop_
_entity_poly.entity_id
_entity_poly.type
_entity_poly.pdbx_seq_one_letter_code
_entity_poly.pdbx_strand_id
1 'polypeptide(L)'
;MTTSETTTSIPGAESNADGVSTDSDTDTPEAPNEPQKGNKEARYRVERNEAREELVTANARIERMQRAEVERLATEAGLSHGSDVFTLSGNGPADYLDDHGNVDSAKVAADVAAVLEERPGLRKNAPAFDPTQGTGGGKPKAAAPSWESMFSGSGATPNLYFVGS
;
A
#
# COMPACT_ATOMS: atom_id res chain seq x y z
N MET A 1 10.98 41.56 33.00
CA MET A 1 12.42 41.33 32.76
C MET A 1 12.99 40.75 34.04
N THR A 2 13.50 39.52 34.17
CA THR A 2 14.17 38.64 33.21
C THR A 2 14.08 37.20 33.72
N THR A 3 14.05 36.26 32.78
CA THR A 3 14.05 34.79 32.90
C THR A 3 15.38 34.26 33.47
N SER A 4 15.36 33.07 34.09
CA SER A 4 16.59 32.29 34.36
C SER A 4 16.38 30.86 33.91
N GLU A 5 17.03 30.52 32.80
CA GLU A 5 17.19 29.18 32.25
C GLU A 5 18.34 28.47 33.00
N THR A 6 18.16 27.21 33.38
CA THR A 6 19.25 26.36 33.89
C THR A 6 19.71 25.43 32.78
N THR A 7 20.75 25.86 32.08
CA THR A 7 21.55 25.04 31.15
C THR A 7 22.54 24.20 31.94
N THR A 8 22.36 22.88 31.93
CA THR A 8 23.34 21.93 32.48
C THR A 8 24.39 21.61 31.42
N SER A 9 25.62 22.05 31.69
CA SER A 9 26.82 21.84 30.88
C SER A 9 27.48 20.50 31.26
N ILE A 10 27.79 19.66 30.27
CA ILE A 10 28.58 18.43 30.45
C ILE A 10 30.02 18.74 29.99
N PRO A 11 31.06 18.45 30.79
CA PRO A 11 32.43 18.85 30.51
C PRO A 11 33.13 17.93 29.50
N GLY A 12 34.12 18.51 28.82
CA GLY A 12 34.82 17.94 27.67
C GLY A 12 35.83 16.83 27.97
N ALA A 13 36.15 16.10 26.90
CA ALA A 13 37.25 15.15 26.83
C ALA A 13 38.25 15.65 25.80
N GLU A 14 39.31 16.30 26.29
CA GLU A 14 40.52 16.58 25.52
C GLU A 14 41.64 15.79 26.19
N SER A 15 42.25 14.84 25.45
CA SER A 15 43.55 14.28 25.82
C SER A 15 44.30 13.95 24.53
N ASN A 16 45.22 14.85 24.18
CA ASN A 16 46.32 14.62 23.25
C ASN A 16 47.34 13.71 23.91
N ALA A 17 47.79 12.68 23.19
CA ALA A 17 49.10 12.07 23.40
C ALA A 17 49.64 11.58 22.05
N ASP A 18 50.44 12.44 21.43
CA ASP A 18 51.37 12.11 20.37
C ASP A 18 52.60 11.45 21.02
N GLY A 19 53.11 10.35 20.47
CA GLY A 19 54.14 9.54 21.11
C GLY A 19 54.76 8.47 20.20
N VAL A 20 55.58 8.93 19.26
CA VAL A 20 56.84 8.37 18.72
C VAL A 20 56.98 6.87 18.36
N SER A 21 57.55 6.67 17.17
CA SER A 21 57.90 5.45 16.42
C SER A 21 58.54 4.28 17.15
N THR A 22 58.32 3.07 16.60
CA THR A 22 59.38 2.10 16.29
C THR A 22 59.00 1.26 15.07
N ASP A 23 59.74 1.43 13.98
CA ASP A 23 59.94 0.39 12.98
C ASP A 23 60.60 -0.81 13.66
N SER A 24 60.05 -2.00 13.42
CA SER A 24 60.78 -3.26 13.55
C SER A 24 60.20 -4.24 12.54
N ASP A 25 60.81 -4.19 11.35
CA ASP A 25 60.95 -5.37 10.51
C ASP A 25 61.56 -6.49 11.37
N THR A 26 60.81 -7.56 11.56
CA THR A 26 61.37 -8.85 11.97
C THR A 26 60.63 -9.93 11.19
N ASP A 27 61.26 -10.28 10.07
CA ASP A 27 61.04 -11.50 9.32
C ASP A 27 61.50 -12.70 10.19
N THR A 28 60.58 -13.59 10.59
CA THR A 28 60.88 -14.87 11.29
C THR A 28 59.70 -15.84 11.08
N PRO A 29 59.96 -17.13 10.80
CA PRO A 29 59.14 -17.91 9.88
C PRO A 29 57.93 -18.60 10.50
N GLU A 30 56.99 -18.88 9.61
CA GLU A 30 55.82 -19.75 9.66
C GLU A 30 55.78 -20.80 10.78
N ALA A 31 54.86 -20.59 11.74
CA ALA A 31 54.26 -21.63 12.55
C ALA A 31 52.81 -21.83 12.08
N PRO A 32 52.30 -23.08 11.95
CA PRO A 32 50.94 -23.32 11.47
C PRO A 32 49.96 -22.80 12.52
N ASN A 33 49.43 -21.60 12.26
CA ASN A 33 48.57 -20.87 13.18
C ASN A 33 47.23 -21.62 13.27
N GLU A 34 46.99 -22.29 14.40
CA GLU A 34 45.65 -22.74 14.78
C GLU A 34 44.69 -21.55 14.62
N PRO A 35 43.52 -21.72 13.97
CA PRO A 35 42.63 -20.60 13.70
C PRO A 35 42.16 -19.98 15.02
N GLN A 36 42.69 -18.78 15.32
CA GLN A 36 42.49 -17.97 16.52
C GLN A 36 41.03 -18.02 17.00
N LYS A 37 40.84 -18.61 18.19
CA LYS A 37 39.53 -18.80 18.85
C LYS A 37 38.73 -17.50 19.03
N GLY A 38 39.40 -16.35 19.13
CA GLY A 38 38.78 -15.02 19.28
C GLY A 38 38.06 -14.51 18.02
N ASN A 39 38.52 -14.88 16.83
CA ASN A 39 37.91 -14.42 15.57
C ASN A 39 36.58 -15.14 15.30
N LYS A 40 36.40 -16.37 15.79
CA LYS A 40 35.15 -17.13 15.64
C LYS A 40 34.03 -16.59 16.52
N GLU A 41 34.32 -16.31 17.79
CA GLU A 41 33.33 -15.73 18.71
C GLU A 41 32.88 -14.33 18.28
N ALA A 42 33.81 -13.48 17.83
CA ALA A 42 33.48 -12.16 17.30
C ALA A 42 32.53 -12.26 16.09
N ARG A 43 32.81 -13.19 15.16
CA ARG A 43 31.95 -13.48 14.01
C ARG A 43 30.55 -13.94 14.43
N TYR A 44 30.44 -14.90 15.35
CA TYR A 44 29.12 -15.36 15.80
C TYR A 44 28.29 -14.27 16.47
N ARG A 45 28.92 -13.32 17.16
CA ARG A 45 28.20 -12.19 17.76
C ARG A 45 27.64 -11.25 16.70
N VAL A 46 28.39 -11.03 15.61
CA VAL A 46 27.94 -10.26 14.44
C VAL A 46 26.80 -10.98 13.74
N GLU A 47 27.01 -12.22 13.33
CA GLU A 47 26.00 -13.04 12.62
C GLU A 47 24.68 -13.14 13.41
N ARG A 48 24.74 -13.27 14.74
CA ARG A 48 23.56 -13.30 15.60
C ARG A 48 22.84 -11.95 15.65
N ASN A 49 23.58 -10.84 15.67
CA ASN A 49 22.96 -9.52 15.70
C ASN A 49 22.31 -9.21 14.35
N GLU A 50 22.99 -9.52 13.24
CA GLU A 50 22.43 -9.43 11.88
C GLU A 50 21.14 -10.25 11.76
N ALA A 51 21.13 -11.51 12.20
CA ALA A 51 19.93 -12.35 12.18
C ALA A 51 18.77 -11.77 13.00
N ARG A 52 19.04 -11.09 14.12
CA ARG A 52 18.01 -10.42 14.92
C ARG A 52 17.45 -9.20 14.20
N GLU A 53 18.30 -8.42 13.54
CA GLU A 53 17.89 -7.26 12.74
C GLU A 53 17.05 -7.67 11.53
N GLU A 54 17.43 -8.75 10.85
CA GLU A 54 16.66 -9.35 9.76
C GLU A 54 15.28 -9.82 10.23
N LEU A 55 15.21 -10.47 11.40
CA LEU A 55 13.95 -10.92 12.00
C LEU A 55 13.03 -9.74 12.30
N VAL A 56 13.55 -8.69 12.95
CA VAL A 56 12.77 -7.47 13.24
C VAL A 56 12.25 -6.84 11.94
N THR A 57 13.09 -6.77 10.91
CA THR A 57 12.72 -6.22 9.60
C THR A 57 11.63 -7.05 8.92
N ALA A 58 11.75 -8.39 8.98
CA ALA A 58 10.76 -9.31 8.42
C ALA A 58 9.42 -9.19 9.14
N ASN A 59 9.41 -9.17 10.47
CA ASN A 59 8.20 -9.00 11.28
C ASN A 59 7.52 -7.66 11.01
N ALA A 60 8.28 -6.56 10.94
CA ALA A 60 7.73 -5.25 10.59
C ALA A 60 7.12 -5.22 9.17
N ARG A 61 7.62 -6.05 8.24
CA ARG A 61 7.00 -6.22 6.92
C ARG A 61 5.71 -7.03 7.00
N ILE A 62 5.70 -8.12 7.77
CA ILE A 62 4.52 -8.97 7.96
C ILE A 62 3.38 -8.17 8.61
N GLU A 63 3.66 -7.42 9.68
CA GLU A 63 2.67 -6.58 10.35
C GLU A 63 2.05 -5.54 9.42
N ARG A 64 2.85 -4.95 8.52
CA ARG A 64 2.34 -4.02 7.49
C ARG A 64 1.43 -4.72 6.48
N MET A 65 1.77 -5.93 6.06
CA MET A 65 0.94 -6.71 5.13
C MET A 65 -0.37 -7.16 5.80
N GLN A 66 -0.32 -7.63 7.04
CA GLN A 66 -1.50 -8.00 7.82
C GLN A 66 -2.42 -6.81 8.03
N ARG A 67 -1.86 -5.65 8.43
CA ARG A 67 -2.64 -4.41 8.58
C ARG A 67 -3.33 -4.03 7.27
N ALA A 68 -2.59 -4.03 6.15
CA ALA A 68 -3.17 -3.71 4.84
C ALA A 68 -4.29 -4.68 4.44
N GLU A 69 -4.15 -5.96 4.79
CA GLU A 69 -5.18 -6.97 4.52
C GLU A 69 -6.44 -6.76 5.37
N VAL A 70 -6.29 -6.42 6.66
CA VAL A 70 -7.43 -6.04 7.52
C VAL A 70 -8.16 -4.82 6.93
N GLU A 71 -7.43 -3.79 6.50
CA GLU A 71 -8.03 -2.60 5.87
C GLU A 71 -8.78 -2.94 4.56
N ARG A 72 -8.20 -3.85 3.76
CA ARG A 72 -8.84 -4.35 2.53
C ARG A 72 -10.16 -5.05 2.86
N LEU A 73 -10.16 -5.97 3.80
CA LEU A 73 -11.34 -6.71 4.24
C LEU A 73 -12.38 -5.78 4.87
N ALA A 74 -11.96 -4.78 5.64
CA ALA A 74 -12.84 -3.81 6.24
C ALA A 74 -13.58 -2.95 5.18
N THR A 75 -12.85 -2.56 4.12
CA THR A 75 -13.43 -1.85 2.97
C THR A 75 -14.38 -2.76 2.17
N GLU A 76 -14.04 -4.05 2.02
CA GLU A 76 -14.88 -5.06 1.37
C GLU A 76 -16.18 -5.31 2.16
N ALA A 77 -16.10 -5.32 3.49
CA ALA A 77 -17.24 -5.46 4.40
C ALA A 77 -18.16 -4.22 4.44
N GLY A 78 -17.73 -3.09 3.87
CA GLY A 78 -18.60 -1.95 3.59
C GLY A 78 -18.18 -0.62 4.22
N LEU A 79 -17.03 -0.54 4.91
CA LEU A 79 -16.48 0.76 5.30
C LEU A 79 -16.00 1.55 4.09
N SER A 80 -16.17 2.88 4.15
CA SER A 80 -15.61 3.80 3.16
C SER A 80 -14.08 3.85 3.21
N HIS A 81 -13.50 3.87 4.41
CA HIS A 81 -12.06 3.81 4.66
C HIS A 81 -11.76 2.64 5.59
N GLY A 82 -10.98 1.67 5.10
CA GLY A 82 -10.62 0.48 5.89
C GLY A 82 -9.86 0.80 7.17
N SER A 83 -9.10 1.89 7.21
CA SER A 83 -8.35 2.33 8.40
C SER A 83 -9.24 2.69 9.59
N ASP A 84 -10.51 3.03 9.34
CA ASP A 84 -11.45 3.43 10.39
C ASP A 84 -11.77 2.28 11.34
N VAL A 85 -11.55 1.03 10.91
CA VAL A 85 -11.74 -0.13 11.78
C VAL A 85 -10.87 -0.04 13.03
N PHE A 86 -9.59 0.36 12.90
CA PHE A 86 -8.66 0.45 14.04
C PHE A 86 -8.92 1.65 14.96
N THR A 87 -9.46 2.74 14.42
CA THR A 87 -9.73 3.94 15.22
C THR A 87 -11.05 3.85 15.97
N LEU A 88 -12.01 3.06 15.48
CA LEU A 88 -13.36 2.98 16.02
C LEU A 88 -13.64 1.71 16.84
N SER A 89 -13.01 0.57 16.52
CA SER A 89 -13.17 -0.65 17.32
C SER A 89 -12.36 -0.64 18.62
N GLY A 90 -11.30 0.18 18.67
CA GLY A 90 -10.32 0.14 19.77
C GLY A 90 -9.35 -1.05 19.69
N ASN A 91 -9.47 -1.89 18.66
CA ASN A 91 -8.62 -3.06 18.43
C ASN A 91 -7.43 -2.72 17.54
N GLY A 92 -6.31 -3.42 17.77
CA GLY A 92 -5.13 -3.38 16.93
C GLY A 92 -5.10 -4.50 15.88
N PRO A 93 -4.09 -4.52 14.99
CA PRO A 93 -3.97 -5.56 13.96
C PRO A 93 -3.87 -6.99 14.52
N ALA A 94 -3.28 -7.16 15.70
CA ALA A 94 -3.08 -8.47 16.32
C ALA A 94 -4.41 -9.11 16.77
N ASP A 95 -5.41 -8.31 17.13
CA ASP A 95 -6.70 -8.80 17.63
C ASP A 95 -7.53 -9.46 16.50
N TYR A 96 -7.25 -9.08 15.26
CA TYR A 96 -7.85 -9.65 14.05
C TYR A 96 -7.11 -10.87 13.52
N LEU A 97 -6.10 -11.38 14.23
CA LEU A 97 -5.40 -12.60 13.82
C LEU A 97 -6.08 -13.86 14.37
N ASP A 98 -5.95 -14.95 13.63
CA ASP A 98 -6.27 -16.30 14.07
C ASP A 98 -5.08 -16.93 14.84
N ASP A 99 -5.28 -18.15 15.33
CA ASP A 99 -4.24 -18.91 16.05
C ASP A 99 -3.01 -19.25 15.18
N HIS A 100 -3.13 -19.08 13.86
CA HIS A 100 -2.07 -19.30 12.89
C HIS A 100 -1.37 -18.00 12.46
N GLY A 101 -1.79 -16.84 13.00
CA GLY A 101 -1.25 -15.53 12.64
C GLY A 101 -1.74 -14.99 11.29
N ASN A 102 -2.80 -15.57 10.71
CA ASN A 102 -3.46 -15.03 9.53
C ASN A 102 -4.60 -14.11 9.93
N VAL A 103 -5.02 -13.22 9.02
CA VAL A 103 -6.15 -12.32 9.27
C VAL A 103 -7.46 -13.10 9.25
N ASP A 104 -8.22 -13.02 10.34
CA ASP A 104 -9.54 -13.60 10.50
C ASP A 104 -10.61 -12.65 9.93
N SER A 105 -11.13 -13.00 8.75
CA SER A 105 -12.14 -12.19 8.06
C SER A 105 -13.48 -12.12 8.81
N ALA A 106 -13.82 -13.12 9.62
CA ALA A 106 -15.07 -13.12 10.38
C ALA A 106 -15.02 -12.10 11.51
N LYS A 107 -13.88 -12.00 12.22
CA LYS A 107 -13.67 -10.97 13.25
C LYS A 107 -13.72 -9.56 12.65
N VAL A 108 -13.04 -9.35 11.52
CA VAL A 108 -13.07 -8.04 10.83
C VAL A 108 -14.49 -7.68 10.42
N ALA A 109 -15.24 -8.61 9.82
CA ALA A 109 -16.62 -8.37 9.40
C ALA A 109 -17.56 -8.06 10.59
N ALA A 110 -17.39 -8.75 11.72
CA ALA A 110 -18.19 -8.52 12.92
C ALA A 110 -17.99 -7.11 13.49
N ASP A 111 -16.74 -6.68 13.63
CA ASP A 111 -16.43 -5.33 14.12
C ASP A 111 -16.90 -4.25 13.14
N VAL A 112 -16.72 -4.47 11.84
CA VAL A 112 -17.23 -3.55 10.82
C VAL A 112 -18.75 -3.42 10.90
N ALA A 113 -19.48 -4.53 11.10
CA ALA A 113 -20.92 -4.49 11.26
C ALA A 113 -21.33 -3.65 12.48
N ALA A 114 -20.67 -3.86 13.63
CA ALA A 114 -20.92 -3.08 14.85
C ALA A 114 -20.65 -1.57 14.62
N VAL A 115 -19.52 -1.22 13.98
CA VAL A 115 -19.18 0.17 13.64
C VAL A 115 -20.22 0.79 12.71
N LEU A 116 -20.72 0.04 11.73
CA LEU A 116 -21.73 0.53 10.78
C LEU A 116 -23.14 0.63 11.39
N GLU A 117 -23.44 -0.17 12.41
CA GLU A 117 -24.68 -0.05 13.20
C GLU A 117 -24.67 1.23 14.04
N GLU A 118 -23.55 1.53 14.71
CA GLU A 118 -23.40 2.76 15.49
C GLU A 118 -23.31 4.00 14.59
N ARG A 119 -22.64 3.88 13.44
CA ARG A 119 -22.30 4.99 12.54
C ARG A 119 -22.60 4.62 11.08
N PRO A 120 -23.88 4.64 10.67
CA PRO A 120 -24.27 4.26 9.31
C PRO A 120 -23.70 5.18 8.22
N GLY A 121 -23.25 6.39 8.57
CA GLY A 121 -22.63 7.34 7.64
C GLY A 121 -21.20 6.97 7.18
N LEU A 122 -20.56 5.98 7.81
CA LEU A 122 -19.23 5.50 7.42
C LEU A 122 -19.26 4.48 6.28
N ARG A 123 -20.45 4.07 5.84
CA ARG A 123 -20.62 3.14 4.73
C ARG A 123 -19.98 3.67 3.46
N LYS A 124 -19.42 2.76 2.67
CA LYS A 124 -18.93 3.05 1.32
C LYS A 124 -20.06 3.65 0.49
N ASN A 125 -19.83 4.84 -0.05
CA ASN A 125 -20.79 5.49 -0.94
C ASN A 125 -20.86 4.71 -2.26
N ALA A 126 -22.01 4.08 -2.53
CA ALA A 126 -22.27 3.48 -3.82
C ALA A 126 -22.64 4.60 -4.81
N PRO A 127 -21.95 4.75 -5.94
CA PRO A 127 -22.32 5.75 -6.92
C PRO A 127 -23.74 5.47 -7.42
N ALA A 128 -24.65 6.42 -7.17
CA ALA A 128 -25.97 6.40 -7.77
C ALA A 128 -25.83 6.83 -9.25
N PHE A 129 -25.53 5.87 -10.12
CA PHE A 129 -25.63 6.12 -11.56
C PHE A 129 -27.12 6.10 -11.94
N ASP A 130 -27.63 7.22 -12.42
CA ASP A 130 -28.93 7.25 -13.08
C ASP A 130 -28.77 6.57 -14.45
N PRO A 131 -29.42 5.41 -14.68
CA PRO A 131 -29.28 4.63 -15.90
C PRO A 131 -29.76 5.37 -17.16
N THR A 132 -30.45 6.50 -16.99
CA THR A 132 -30.94 7.33 -18.10
C THR A 132 -29.96 8.45 -18.51
N GLN A 133 -28.90 8.67 -17.72
CA GLN A 133 -27.84 9.62 -18.08
C GLN A 133 -26.96 9.04 -19.19
N GLY A 134 -26.62 9.86 -20.19
CA GLY A 134 -25.76 9.45 -21.32
C GLY A 134 -26.50 8.73 -22.46
N THR A 135 -27.73 8.28 -22.25
CA THR A 135 -28.62 7.86 -23.34
C THR A 135 -29.38 9.08 -23.84
N GLY A 136 -28.78 9.85 -24.75
CA GLY A 136 -29.42 11.03 -25.35
C GLY A 136 -30.90 10.74 -25.64
N GLY A 137 -31.80 11.49 -24.97
CA GLY A 137 -33.21 11.13 -24.80
C GLY A 137 -33.85 10.55 -26.05
N GLY A 138 -34.61 9.47 -25.89
CA GLY A 138 -35.14 8.59 -26.94
C GLY A 138 -35.88 9.30 -28.06
N LYS A 139 -35.13 9.91 -28.98
CA LYS A 139 -35.61 10.22 -30.31
C LYS A 139 -35.51 8.91 -31.09
N PRO A 140 -36.60 8.46 -31.76
CA PRO A 140 -36.53 7.28 -32.60
C PRO A 140 -35.38 7.45 -33.59
N LYS A 141 -34.50 6.45 -33.67
CA LYS A 141 -33.37 6.44 -34.58
C LYS A 141 -33.92 6.65 -35.99
N ALA A 142 -33.62 7.79 -36.61
CA ALA A 142 -33.98 8.01 -38.00
C ALA A 142 -33.43 6.83 -38.82
N ALA A 143 -34.27 6.27 -39.70
CA ALA A 143 -33.89 5.11 -40.51
C ALA A 143 -32.54 5.38 -41.17
N ALA A 144 -31.59 4.46 -40.97
CA ALA A 144 -30.24 4.63 -41.50
C ALA A 144 -30.33 4.77 -43.02
N PRO A 145 -29.62 5.74 -43.64
CA PRO A 145 -29.59 5.86 -45.08
C PRO A 145 -29.05 4.55 -45.66
N SER A 146 -29.84 3.91 -46.51
CA SER A 146 -29.44 2.70 -47.21
C SER A 146 -28.64 3.07 -48.45
N TRP A 147 -27.73 2.18 -48.88
CA TRP A 147 -26.96 2.36 -50.11
C TRP A 147 -27.88 2.60 -51.33
N GLU A 148 -29.04 1.94 -51.36
CA GLU A 148 -30.12 2.13 -52.35
C GLU A 148 -30.53 3.61 -52.46
N SER A 149 -30.69 4.29 -51.33
CA SER A 149 -31.14 5.68 -51.24
C SER A 149 -30.16 6.69 -51.86
N MET A 150 -28.90 6.29 -52.07
CA MET A 150 -27.89 7.10 -52.76
C MET A 150 -28.05 7.05 -54.29
N PHE A 151 -28.57 5.95 -54.85
CA PHE A 151 -28.67 5.75 -56.31
C PHE A 151 -30.07 6.03 -56.88
N SER A 152 -31.10 6.03 -56.04
CA SER A 152 -32.48 6.35 -56.48
C SER A 152 -32.74 7.86 -56.70
N GLY A 153 -31.79 8.73 -56.37
CA GLY A 153 -31.94 10.19 -56.39
C GLY A 153 -31.77 10.89 -57.75
N SER A 154 -31.55 10.15 -58.84
CA SER A 154 -31.35 10.76 -60.18
C SER A 154 -32.03 9.95 -61.28
N GLY A 155 -33.36 9.98 -61.28
CA GLY A 155 -34.19 9.43 -62.36
C GLY A 155 -35.29 10.40 -62.75
N ALA A 156 -34.93 11.57 -63.29
CA ALA A 156 -35.88 12.43 -63.99
C ALA A 156 -36.33 11.72 -65.28
N THR A 157 -37.45 11.01 -65.23
CA THR A 157 -38.08 10.44 -66.43
C THR A 157 -38.71 11.57 -67.26
N PRO A 158 -38.35 11.75 -68.54
CA PRO A 158 -39.03 12.70 -69.40
C PRO A 158 -40.45 12.20 -69.70
N ASN A 159 -41.40 13.08 -69.43
CA ASN A 159 -42.83 12.89 -69.62
C ASN A 159 -43.19 12.92 -71.11
N LEU A 160 -43.39 11.77 -71.74
CA LEU A 160 -43.96 11.65 -73.09
C LEU A 160 -45.44 11.24 -72.97
N TYR A 161 -46.33 12.23 -72.90
CA TYR A 161 -47.77 12.00 -73.07
C TYR A 161 -48.11 11.93 -74.57
N PHE A 162 -48.45 10.72 -75.00
CA PHE A 162 -49.17 10.41 -76.23
C PHE A 162 -50.64 10.83 -76.05
N VAL A 163 -51.13 11.75 -76.89
CA VAL A 163 -52.54 12.15 -77.02
C VAL A 163 -53.20 11.25 -78.07
N GLY A 164 -54.30 10.59 -77.70
CA GLY A 164 -55.15 9.84 -78.61
C GLY A 164 -56.56 9.73 -78.05
N SER A 165 -57.47 10.43 -78.73
CA SER A 165 -58.90 10.61 -78.48
C SER A 165 -59.75 9.36 -78.64
#